data_AF-A0A167VA25-F1
#
_entry.id   AF-A0A167VA25-F1
#
_cell.length_a   1.000
_cell.length_b   1.000
_cell.length_c   1.000
_cell.angle_alpha   90.00
_cell.angle_beta   90.00
_cell.angle_gamma   90.00
#
_symmetry.space_group_name_H-M   'P 1'
#
loop_
_entity.id
_entity.type
_entity.pdbx_description
1 polymer ?
#
loop_
_entity_poly.entity_id
_entity_poly.type
_entity_poly.pdbx_seq_one_letter_code
_entity_poly.pdbx_strand_id
1 'polypeptide(L)'
;MDISLVPSAFSLLKSKNLSSQFESGSITTSPDNATIADLSLAVWRNKRYVLEESLSRKGSKCRKSWIKLHGLFVVELDANDTPLNAYWVCRLCDAKGQAVFFAASATTSAANHLRKQRTHRVFEGSPVADSDPSTDESDRAKRPRLHYSAVPKARIDIVRELSVGLIVNADLPFSVFTNPYFKQLAWQLDPHVAGQVPWSRQSMSRHLNDVYHAKKSIVGQELSHALTKIHLGFDLWTSPNRYAIMAVTAHFLDRQGSHQTRLLALRRQLGCHSGENLACTLLEGDF
;
A
#
# COMPACT_ATOMS: atom_id res chain seq x y z
N MET A 1 -15.56 -44.17 -0.46
CA MET A 1 -14.14 -44.54 -0.61
C MET A 1 -13.45 -43.37 -1.27
N ASP A 2 -13.05 -42.38 -0.47
CA ASP A 2 -12.30 -41.22 -0.96
C ASP A 2 -10.84 -41.61 -1.11
N ILE A 3 -10.38 -41.69 -2.35
CA ILE A 3 -8.97 -41.89 -2.66
C ILE A 3 -8.30 -40.53 -2.46
N SER A 4 -7.81 -40.29 -1.24
CA SER A 4 -6.87 -39.21 -0.96
C SER A 4 -5.62 -39.42 -1.82
N LEU A 5 -5.52 -38.69 -2.93
CA LEU A 5 -4.32 -38.62 -3.76
C LEU A 5 -3.17 -38.05 -2.92
N VAL A 6 -2.36 -38.94 -2.36
CA VAL A 6 -1.10 -38.57 -1.70
C VAL A 6 -0.22 -37.88 -2.76
N PRO A 7 0.28 -36.66 -2.51
CA PRO A 7 1.15 -35.99 -3.47
C PRO A 7 2.40 -36.84 -3.70
N SER A 8 2.67 -37.19 -4.96
CA SER A 8 3.87 -37.93 -5.35
C SER A 8 5.13 -37.22 -4.85
N ALA A 9 6.11 -37.95 -4.31
CA ALA A 9 7.39 -37.40 -3.83
C ALA A 9 8.15 -36.56 -4.89
N PHE A 10 7.85 -36.75 -6.18
CA PHE A 10 8.37 -35.94 -7.27
C PHE A 10 7.77 -34.53 -7.36
N SER A 11 6.56 -34.32 -6.84
CA SER A 11 5.93 -32.99 -6.78
C SER A 11 6.63 -32.05 -5.78
N LEU A 12 7.30 -32.61 -4.77
CA LEU A 12 8.10 -31.89 -3.78
C LEU A 12 9.51 -31.50 -4.30
N LEU A 13 9.97 -32.11 -5.40
CA LEU A 13 11.30 -31.91 -5.98
C LEU A 13 11.35 -30.87 -7.11
N LYS A 14 10.21 -30.34 -7.58
CA LYS A 14 10.25 -29.20 -8.50
C LYS A 14 10.71 -27.98 -7.73
N SER A 15 11.86 -27.41 -8.12
CA SER A 15 12.27 -26.07 -7.68
C SER A 15 11.09 -25.13 -7.95
N LYS A 16 10.41 -24.69 -6.89
CA LYS A 16 9.31 -23.75 -6.99
C LYS A 16 9.85 -22.47 -7.63
N ASN A 17 9.18 -21.97 -8.66
CA ASN A 17 9.55 -20.67 -9.25
C ASN A 17 9.37 -19.55 -8.19
N LEU A 18 10.05 -18.42 -8.35
CA LEU A 18 10.03 -17.35 -7.35
C LEU A 18 8.60 -16.86 -7.06
N SER A 19 7.77 -16.72 -8.10
CA SER A 19 6.39 -16.25 -7.96
C SER A 19 5.59 -17.14 -7.00
N SER A 20 5.64 -18.46 -7.19
CA SER A 20 4.94 -19.43 -6.35
C SER A 20 5.47 -19.49 -4.91
N GLN A 21 6.77 -19.21 -4.71
CA GLN A 21 7.35 -19.13 -3.37
C GLN A 21 6.79 -17.92 -2.60
N PHE A 22 6.73 -16.75 -3.25
CA PHE A 22 6.15 -15.55 -2.64
C PHE A 22 4.66 -15.71 -2.35
N GLU A 23 3.89 -16.32 -3.27
CA GLU A 23 2.47 -16.60 -3.05
C GLU A 23 2.24 -17.56 -1.87
N SER A 24 3.05 -18.62 -1.77
CA SER A 24 2.96 -19.60 -0.68
C SER A 24 3.34 -19.01 0.69
N GLY A 25 4.23 -18.01 0.69
CA GLY A 25 4.70 -17.32 1.90
C GLY A 25 3.91 -16.05 2.25
N SER A 26 2.81 -15.77 1.57
CA SER A 26 1.99 -14.59 1.86
C SER A 26 1.19 -14.82 3.15
N ILE A 27 1.60 -14.15 4.23
CA ILE A 27 0.92 -14.22 5.52
C ILE A 27 -0.30 -13.28 5.47
N THR A 28 -1.48 -13.77 5.87
CA THR A 28 -2.74 -13.01 5.86
C THR A 28 -2.75 -11.85 6.86
N THR A 29 -1.92 -11.92 7.91
CA THR A 29 -1.81 -10.92 8.97
C THR A 29 -0.35 -10.70 9.35
N SER A 30 0.18 -9.51 9.06
CA SER A 30 1.52 -9.09 9.51
C SER A 30 1.47 -8.75 11.00
N PRO A 31 2.41 -9.23 11.83
CA PRO A 31 2.48 -8.83 13.24
C PRO A 31 2.81 -7.34 13.40
N ASP A 32 2.39 -6.74 14.52
CA ASP A 32 2.57 -5.30 14.81
C ASP A 32 4.03 -4.85 14.81
N ASN A 33 4.94 -5.77 15.13
CA ASN A 33 6.39 -5.57 15.17
C ASN A 33 7.12 -6.30 14.02
N ALA A 34 6.47 -6.44 12.87
CA ALA A 34 7.02 -7.19 11.74
C ALA A 34 8.47 -6.82 11.41
N THR A 35 9.25 -7.87 11.22
CA THR A 35 10.65 -7.89 10.82
C THR A 35 10.77 -8.44 9.40
N ILE A 36 11.98 -8.50 8.86
CA ILE A 36 12.20 -9.08 7.53
C ILE A 36 11.90 -10.58 7.50
N ALA A 37 12.08 -11.28 8.63
CA ALA A 37 11.75 -12.70 8.73
C ALA A 37 10.25 -12.98 8.53
N ASP A 38 9.40 -11.98 8.79
CA ASP A 38 7.94 -12.08 8.61
C ASP A 38 7.50 -11.80 7.17
N LEU A 39 8.42 -11.39 6.30
CA LEU A 39 8.13 -11.13 4.89
C LEU A 39 8.15 -12.43 4.08
N SER A 40 7.33 -12.47 3.02
CA SER A 40 7.38 -13.55 2.05
C SER A 40 8.77 -13.64 1.41
N LEU A 41 9.46 -14.73 1.71
CA LEU A 41 10.82 -15.01 1.30
C LEU A 41 10.83 -15.98 0.12
N ALA A 42 11.65 -15.70 -0.88
CA ALA A 42 11.96 -16.66 -1.94
C ALA A 42 13.46 -16.93 -1.99
N VAL A 43 13.81 -18.19 -2.28
CA VAL A 43 15.19 -18.64 -2.44
C VAL A 43 15.42 -19.04 -3.89
N TRP A 44 16.50 -18.50 -4.47
CA TRP A 44 16.94 -18.86 -5.81
C TRP A 44 18.46 -18.96 -5.85
N ARG A 45 19.00 -20.11 -6.28
CA ARG A 45 20.45 -20.39 -6.35
C ARG A 45 21.20 -20.02 -5.05
N ASN A 46 20.66 -20.46 -3.91
CA ASN A 46 21.21 -20.22 -2.58
C ASN A 46 21.26 -18.74 -2.13
N LYS A 47 20.51 -17.86 -2.82
CA LYS A 47 20.32 -16.45 -2.43
C LYS A 47 18.88 -16.21 -2.00
N ARG A 48 18.72 -15.30 -1.04
CA ARG A 48 17.43 -14.96 -0.42
C ARG A 48 16.92 -13.65 -0.99
N TYR A 49 15.63 -13.61 -1.29
CA TYR A 49 14.96 -12.47 -1.90
C TYR A 49 13.63 -12.17 -1.22
N VAL A 50 13.32 -10.88 -1.07
CA VAL A 50 12.00 -10.37 -0.68
C VAL A 50 11.45 -9.47 -1.78
N LEU A 51 10.12 -9.28 -1.80
CA LEU A 51 9.50 -8.34 -2.72
C LEU A 51 9.91 -6.90 -2.38
N GLU A 52 10.30 -6.12 -3.39
CA GLU A 52 10.72 -4.73 -3.22
C GLU A 52 9.65 -3.88 -2.53
N GLU A 53 8.38 -4.12 -2.85
CA GLU A 53 7.23 -3.39 -2.30
C GLU A 53 6.93 -3.69 -0.83
N SER A 54 7.50 -4.78 -0.30
CA SER A 54 7.39 -5.13 1.13
C SER A 54 8.39 -4.36 1.99
N LEU A 55 9.41 -3.74 1.39
CA LEU A 55 10.42 -2.95 2.11
C LEU A 55 10.06 -1.47 2.14
N SER A 56 10.31 -0.82 3.27
CA SER A 56 10.11 0.62 3.39
C SER A 56 11.22 1.40 2.67
N ARG A 57 10.82 2.51 2.05
CA ARG A 57 11.73 3.42 1.37
C ARG A 57 11.26 4.87 1.47
N LYS A 58 11.97 5.68 2.24
CA LYS A 58 11.71 7.11 2.41
C LYS A 58 11.78 7.83 1.07
N GLY A 59 10.73 8.60 0.76
CA GLY A 59 10.67 9.44 -0.43
C GLY A 59 10.59 8.69 -1.77
N SER A 60 10.36 7.37 -1.77
CA SER A 60 10.21 6.64 -3.02
C SER A 60 8.91 6.97 -3.72
N LYS A 61 8.99 7.42 -4.98
CA LYS A 61 7.88 7.31 -5.92
C LYS A 61 7.82 5.87 -6.43
N CYS A 62 6.62 5.33 -6.60
CA CYS A 62 6.45 4.01 -7.20
C CYS A 62 7.10 3.98 -8.59
N ARG A 63 7.71 2.84 -8.95
CA ARG A 63 8.29 2.66 -10.29
C ARG A 63 7.18 2.79 -11.34
N LYS A 64 7.36 3.71 -12.29
CA LYS A 64 6.39 4.01 -13.36
C LYS A 64 6.61 3.21 -14.66
N SER A 65 7.67 2.41 -14.75
CA SER A 65 8.00 1.72 -16.01
C SER A 65 7.03 0.58 -16.32
N TRP A 66 6.61 0.46 -17.58
CA TRP A 66 5.68 -0.57 -18.08
C TRP A 66 6.16 -2.01 -17.80
N ILE A 67 7.48 -2.24 -17.69
CA ILE A 67 8.03 -3.56 -17.37
C ILE A 67 7.55 -4.11 -16.02
N LYS A 68 7.04 -3.23 -15.13
CA LYS A 68 6.43 -3.62 -13.85
C LYS A 68 5.28 -4.62 -14.03
N LEU A 69 4.55 -4.55 -15.15
CA LEU A 69 3.44 -5.47 -15.43
C LEU A 69 3.92 -6.89 -15.78
N HIS A 70 5.17 -7.04 -16.22
CA HIS A 70 5.69 -8.28 -16.80
C HIS A 70 6.73 -9.00 -15.91
N GLY A 71 6.96 -8.50 -14.69
CA GLY A 71 7.93 -9.09 -13.79
C GLY A 71 7.78 -8.68 -12.35
N LEU A 72 8.63 -9.25 -11.52
CA LEU A 72 8.68 -9.02 -10.08
C LEU A 72 9.90 -8.18 -9.75
N PHE A 73 9.70 -7.15 -8.92
CA PHE A 73 10.83 -6.45 -8.32
C PHE A 73 11.17 -7.10 -6.98
N VAL A 74 12.40 -7.56 -6.85
CA VAL A 74 12.90 -8.26 -5.66
C VAL A 74 14.17 -7.60 -5.14
N VAL A 75 14.42 -7.72 -3.84
CA VAL A 75 15.65 -7.26 -3.20
C VAL A 75 16.37 -8.44 -2.59
N GLU A 76 17.64 -8.60 -2.93
CA GLU A 76 18.51 -9.62 -2.34
C GLU A 76 18.80 -9.27 -0.87
N LEU A 77 18.79 -10.27 0.00
CA LEU A 77 19.16 -10.14 1.40
C LEU A 77 20.51 -10.82 1.67
N ASP A 78 21.32 -10.23 2.54
CA ASP A 78 22.50 -10.89 3.09
C ASP A 78 22.13 -11.92 4.18
N ALA A 79 23.09 -12.50 4.88
CA ALA A 79 22.85 -13.47 5.96
C ALA A 79 22.19 -12.87 7.21
N ASN A 80 22.28 -11.55 7.39
CA ASN A 80 21.74 -10.80 8.54
C ASN A 80 20.45 -10.07 8.18
N ASP A 81 19.78 -10.50 7.10
CA ASP A 81 18.56 -9.89 6.56
C ASP A 81 18.74 -8.42 6.12
N THR A 82 19.96 -7.96 5.86
CA THR A 82 20.18 -6.60 5.35
C THR A 82 19.86 -6.54 3.85
N PRO A 83 19.04 -5.58 3.39
CA PRO A 83 18.78 -5.38 1.98
C PRO A 83 20.05 -5.00 1.20
N LEU A 84 20.31 -5.72 0.11
CA LEU A 84 21.44 -5.50 -0.80
C LEU A 84 20.97 -4.85 -2.11
N ASN A 85 21.07 -5.58 -3.23
CA ASN A 85 20.74 -5.09 -4.56
C ASN A 85 19.31 -5.44 -4.94
N ALA A 86 18.65 -4.52 -5.64
CA ALA A 86 17.34 -4.76 -6.25
C ALA A 86 17.47 -5.30 -7.67
N TYR A 87 16.60 -6.24 -8.00
CA TYR A 87 16.50 -6.90 -9.29
C TYR A 87 15.06 -6.89 -9.79
N TRP A 88 14.91 -6.89 -11.10
CA TRP A 88 13.66 -7.24 -11.78
C TRP A 88 13.80 -8.64 -12.35
N VAL A 89 12.80 -9.49 -12.08
CA VAL A 89 12.73 -10.87 -12.54
C VAL A 89 11.60 -11.00 -13.54
N CYS A 90 11.91 -11.51 -14.73
CA CYS A 90 10.89 -11.74 -15.76
C CYS A 90 9.94 -12.87 -15.32
N ARG A 91 8.63 -12.56 -15.22
CA ARG A 91 7.62 -13.53 -14.76
C ARG A 91 7.43 -14.69 -15.75
N LEU A 92 7.61 -14.43 -17.05
CA LEU A 92 7.50 -15.45 -18.10
C LEU A 92 8.68 -16.43 -18.08
N CYS A 93 9.88 -15.97 -17.72
CA CYS A 93 11.05 -16.83 -17.53
C CYS A 93 10.97 -17.61 -16.21
N ASP A 94 10.52 -16.96 -15.14
CA ASP A 94 10.29 -17.57 -13.84
C ASP A 94 9.29 -18.73 -13.94
N ALA A 95 8.16 -18.53 -14.64
CA ALA A 95 7.16 -19.56 -14.89
C ALA A 95 7.73 -20.81 -15.59
N LYS A 96 8.77 -20.65 -16.41
CA LYS A 96 9.48 -21.75 -17.09
C LYS A 96 10.55 -22.42 -16.20
N GLY A 97 10.70 -22.00 -14.94
CA GLY A 97 11.75 -22.47 -14.04
C GLY A 97 13.15 -21.98 -14.43
N GLN A 98 13.24 -20.92 -15.23
CA GLN A 98 14.50 -20.36 -15.74
C GLN A 98 14.55 -18.86 -15.44
N ALA A 99 14.37 -18.49 -14.17
CA ALA A 99 14.28 -17.10 -13.75
C ALA A 99 15.52 -16.29 -14.20
N VAL A 100 15.27 -15.17 -14.88
CA VAL A 100 16.30 -14.24 -15.37
C VAL A 100 16.19 -12.93 -14.61
N PHE A 101 17.31 -12.49 -14.06
CA PHE A 101 17.41 -11.32 -13.19
C PHE A 101 18.08 -10.17 -13.95
N PHE A 102 17.53 -8.96 -13.80
CA PHE A 102 18.08 -7.73 -14.34
C PHE A 102 18.23 -6.72 -13.21
N ALA A 103 19.34 -6.00 -13.14
CA ALA A 103 19.54 -4.98 -12.11
C ALA A 103 18.43 -3.92 -12.20
N ALA A 104 17.76 -3.63 -11.08
CA ALA A 104 16.62 -2.72 -11.06
C ALA A 104 17.01 -1.22 -11.07
N SER A 105 18.31 -0.91 -11.20
CA SER A 105 18.81 0.46 -11.35
C SER A 105 18.47 1.08 -12.73
N ALA A 106 18.24 0.24 -13.74
CA ALA A 106 17.82 0.64 -15.08
C ALA A 106 16.79 -0.34 -15.64
N THR A 107 15.94 0.13 -16.55
CA THR A 107 14.86 -0.67 -17.15
C THR A 107 15.18 -1.15 -18.56
N THR A 108 16.24 -0.62 -19.19
CA THR A 108 16.59 -0.87 -20.60
C THR A 108 16.88 -2.34 -20.89
N SER A 109 17.67 -3.01 -20.06
CA SER A 109 18.03 -4.42 -20.26
C SER A 109 16.81 -5.36 -20.11
N ALA A 110 15.99 -5.10 -19.10
CA ALA A 110 14.72 -5.81 -18.88
C ALA A 110 13.73 -5.58 -20.03
N ALA A 111 13.57 -4.33 -20.49
CA ALA A 111 12.71 -4.01 -21.63
C ALA A 111 13.21 -4.67 -22.93
N ASN A 112 14.52 -4.64 -23.19
CA ASN A 112 15.10 -5.32 -24.34
C ASN A 112 14.91 -6.85 -24.27
N HIS A 113 14.99 -7.43 -23.08
CA HIS A 113 14.69 -8.84 -22.87
C HIS A 113 13.23 -9.19 -23.22
N LEU A 114 12.27 -8.33 -22.87
CA LEU A 114 10.85 -8.52 -23.24
C LEU A 114 10.63 -8.40 -24.75
N ARG A 115 11.27 -7.41 -25.40
CA ARG A 115 11.11 -7.12 -26.84
C ARG A 115 11.74 -8.17 -27.75
N LYS A 116 12.82 -8.83 -27.32
CA LYS A 116 13.55 -9.80 -28.17
C LYS A 116 12.61 -10.87 -28.72
N GLN A 117 12.64 -11.04 -30.04
CA GLN A 117 11.73 -11.96 -30.75
C GLN A 117 11.88 -13.43 -30.35
N ARG A 118 13.05 -13.81 -29.84
CA ARG A 118 13.37 -15.17 -29.39
C ARG A 118 13.04 -15.44 -27.92
N THR A 119 12.59 -14.44 -27.17
CA THR A 119 12.27 -14.57 -25.73
C THR A 119 10.77 -14.44 -25.48
N HIS A 120 10.20 -13.24 -25.67
CA HIS A 120 8.80 -12.97 -25.28
C HIS A 120 7.96 -12.15 -26.27
N ARG A 121 8.58 -11.34 -27.17
CA ARG A 121 7.85 -10.45 -28.11
C ARG A 121 6.84 -9.50 -27.43
N VAL A 122 7.13 -9.08 -26.20
CA VAL A 122 6.28 -8.13 -25.47
C VAL A 122 6.82 -6.72 -25.72
N PHE A 123 5.94 -5.85 -26.20
CA PHE A 123 6.24 -4.45 -26.48
C PHE A 123 5.46 -3.56 -25.51
N GLU A 124 5.97 -2.36 -25.31
CA GLU A 124 5.27 -1.30 -24.59
C GLU A 124 4.03 -0.94 -25.41
N GLY A 125 2.83 -1.11 -24.84
CA GLY A 125 1.62 -0.59 -25.45
C GLY A 125 1.75 0.92 -25.55
N SER A 126 1.68 1.46 -26.77
CA SER A 126 1.88 2.90 -27.02
C SER A 126 0.94 3.74 -26.14
N PRO A 127 1.45 4.66 -25.31
CA PRO A 127 0.74 5.87 -24.96
C PRO A 127 1.08 6.94 -26.01
N VAL A 128 0.03 7.59 -26.50
CA VAL A 128 0.08 8.79 -27.35
C VAL A 128 1.11 9.79 -26.82
N ALA A 129 1.98 10.25 -27.74
CA ALA A 129 2.81 11.46 -27.75
C ALA A 129 3.30 12.02 -26.39
N ASP A 130 4.58 11.79 -26.11
CA ASP A 130 5.54 12.89 -26.04
C ASP A 130 6.95 12.33 -26.32
N SER A 131 7.31 12.36 -27.60
CA SER A 131 8.65 12.05 -28.07
C SER A 131 9.51 13.31 -27.96
N ASP A 132 10.42 13.33 -26.98
CA ASP A 132 11.59 14.20 -27.04
C ASP A 132 12.84 13.33 -27.28
N PRO A 133 13.43 13.36 -28.50
CA PRO A 133 14.64 12.63 -28.80
C PRO A 133 15.85 13.52 -28.51
N SER A 134 16.38 13.43 -27.30
CA SER A 134 17.72 13.93 -26.98
C SER A 134 18.62 12.75 -26.62
N THR A 135 19.31 12.23 -27.63
CA THR A 135 20.56 11.47 -27.49
C THR A 135 21.66 12.46 -27.12
N ASP A 136 21.97 12.54 -25.83
CA ASP A 136 23.26 13.03 -25.37
C ASP A 136 23.90 11.95 -24.49
N GLU A 137 24.83 11.22 -25.12
CA GLU A 137 25.75 10.29 -24.48
C GLU A 137 26.92 11.10 -23.88
N SER A 138 26.63 11.93 -22.88
CA SER A 138 27.65 12.53 -22.03
C SER A 138 27.19 12.55 -20.57
N ASP A 139 28.06 12.03 -19.70
CA ASP A 139 27.95 11.99 -18.23
C ASP A 139 26.65 11.43 -17.63
N ARG A 140 26.47 10.10 -17.78
CA ARG A 140 25.60 9.34 -16.87
C ARG A 140 26.24 9.30 -15.47
N ALA A 141 26.01 10.35 -14.68
CA ALA A 141 26.19 10.29 -13.24
C ALA A 141 25.55 8.99 -12.74
N LYS A 142 26.34 8.14 -12.07
CA LYS A 142 25.89 6.86 -11.53
C LYS A 142 24.62 7.12 -10.73
N ARG A 143 23.46 6.68 -11.25
CA ARG A 143 22.19 6.85 -10.53
C ARG A 143 22.36 6.30 -9.12
N PRO A 144 22.02 7.06 -8.07
CA PRO A 144 22.21 6.63 -6.70
C PRO A 144 21.64 5.24 -6.50
N ARG A 145 22.39 4.35 -5.84
CA ARG A 145 21.88 3.03 -5.44
C ARG A 145 20.58 3.24 -4.67
N LEU A 146 19.59 2.42 -4.99
CA LEU A 146 18.32 2.44 -4.27
C LEU A 146 18.58 1.93 -2.85
N HIS A 147 18.54 2.82 -1.87
CA HIS A 147 18.79 2.47 -0.47
C HIS A 147 17.48 1.98 0.17
N TYR A 148 17.37 0.66 0.34
CA TYR A 148 16.24 0.05 1.04
C TYR A 148 16.53 0.02 2.53
N SER A 149 15.51 0.29 3.34
CA SER A 149 15.59 0.07 4.78
C SER A 149 15.28 -1.38 5.09
N ALA A 150 15.93 -1.91 6.12
CA ALA A 150 15.58 -3.21 6.67
C ALA A 150 14.22 -3.22 7.40
N VAL A 151 13.52 -2.09 7.45
CA VAL A 151 12.20 -1.99 8.08
C VAL A 151 11.11 -2.36 7.08
N PRO A 152 10.26 -3.37 7.39
CA PRO A 152 9.10 -3.69 6.58
C PRO A 152 8.16 -2.51 6.38
N LYS A 153 7.61 -2.40 5.17
CA LYS A 153 6.64 -1.35 4.84
C LYS A 153 5.37 -1.44 5.68
N ALA A 154 4.89 -2.65 5.97
CA ALA A 154 3.72 -2.88 6.83
C ALA A 154 3.88 -2.22 8.21
N ARG A 155 5.05 -2.39 8.84
CA ARG A 155 5.37 -1.74 10.12
C ARG A 155 5.30 -0.22 10.04
N ILE A 156 5.78 0.37 8.94
CA ILE A 156 5.66 1.82 8.70
C ILE A 156 4.21 2.25 8.50
N ASP A 157 3.41 1.47 7.78
CA ASP A 157 2.01 1.79 7.51
C ASP A 157 1.16 1.71 8.80
N ILE A 158 1.43 0.75 9.69
CA ILE A 158 0.84 0.68 11.04
C ILE A 158 1.17 1.93 11.85
N VAL A 159 2.46 2.31 11.93
CA VAL A 159 2.89 3.52 12.66
C VAL A 159 2.19 4.76 12.12
N ARG A 160 2.02 4.88 10.80
CA ARG A 160 1.32 6.01 10.18
C ARG A 160 -0.16 6.02 10.52
N GLU A 161 -0.84 4.88 10.46
CA GLU A 161 -2.27 4.77 10.83
C GLU A 161 -2.48 5.14 12.30
N LEU A 162 -1.67 4.61 13.22
CA LEU A 162 -1.70 4.95 14.64
C LEU A 162 -1.41 6.43 14.89
N SER A 163 -0.46 7.02 14.15
CA SER A 163 -0.13 8.44 14.26
C SER A 163 -1.33 9.33 13.88
N VAL A 164 -2.05 8.97 12.82
CA VAL A 164 -3.30 9.67 12.45
C VAL A 164 -4.41 9.41 13.45
N GLY A 165 -4.54 8.17 13.95
CA GLY A 165 -5.49 7.84 15.01
C GLY A 165 -5.28 8.69 16.26
N LEU A 166 -4.03 8.90 16.67
CA LEU A 166 -3.68 9.79 17.77
C LEU A 166 -4.08 11.24 17.50
N ILE A 167 -3.83 11.74 16.29
CA ILE A 167 -4.26 13.09 15.87
C ILE A 167 -5.77 13.26 16.03
N VAL A 168 -6.55 12.31 15.53
CA VAL A 168 -8.02 12.36 15.54
C VAL A 168 -8.58 12.20 16.94
N ASN A 169 -8.08 11.22 17.71
CA ASN A 169 -8.64 10.87 19.01
C ASN A 169 -8.29 11.88 20.11
N ALA A 170 -7.12 12.50 20.04
CA ALA A 170 -6.64 13.47 21.04
C ALA A 170 -6.75 14.93 20.56
N ASP A 171 -7.41 15.19 19.43
CA ASP A 171 -7.59 16.51 18.82
C ASP A 171 -6.27 17.29 18.69
N LEU A 172 -5.22 16.62 18.20
CA LEU A 172 -3.89 17.20 18.09
C LEU A 172 -3.68 17.87 16.73
N PRO A 173 -2.90 18.95 16.65
CA PRO A 173 -2.54 19.53 15.37
C PRO A 173 -1.63 18.58 14.57
N PHE A 174 -1.76 18.55 13.24
CA PHE A 174 -0.88 17.76 12.35
C PHE A 174 0.62 18.03 12.51
N SER A 175 0.99 19.17 13.12
CA SER A 175 2.37 19.51 13.45
C SER A 175 2.90 18.83 14.71
N VAL A 176 2.10 18.08 15.47
CA VAL A 176 2.52 17.44 16.73
C VAL A 176 3.79 16.61 16.56
N PHE A 177 3.90 15.85 15.47
CA PHE A 177 5.07 15.00 15.19
C PHE A 177 6.29 15.77 14.69
N THR A 178 6.16 17.08 14.44
CA THR A 178 7.31 17.93 14.14
C THR A 178 8.00 18.46 15.40
N ASN A 179 7.38 18.29 16.58
CA ASN A 179 7.93 18.68 17.87
C ASN A 179 9.31 18.02 18.09
N PRO A 180 10.33 18.78 18.56
CA PRO A 180 11.67 18.26 18.73
C PRO A 180 11.75 17.10 19.75
N TYR A 181 10.99 17.16 20.84
CA TYR A 181 10.97 16.10 21.85
C TYR A 181 10.31 14.83 21.32
N PHE A 182 9.23 14.95 20.53
CA PHE A 182 8.65 13.78 19.86
C PHE A 182 9.65 13.14 18.90
N LYS A 183 10.33 13.94 18.08
CA LYS A 183 11.35 13.42 17.15
C LYS A 183 12.48 12.71 17.87
N GLN A 184 12.97 13.27 18.98
CA GLN A 184 13.99 12.63 19.81
C GLN A 184 13.48 11.34 20.43
N LEU A 185 12.28 11.33 21.01
CA LEU A 185 11.66 10.14 21.58
C LEU A 185 11.53 9.03 20.52
N ALA A 186 10.95 9.33 19.35
CA ALA A 186 10.81 8.38 18.27
C ALA A 186 12.18 7.83 17.81
N TRP A 187 13.20 8.69 17.74
CA TRP A 187 14.57 8.28 17.42
C TRP A 187 15.18 7.36 18.48
N GLN A 188 14.96 7.62 19.78
CA GLN A 188 15.46 6.77 20.86
C GLN A 188 14.78 5.39 20.88
N LEU A 189 13.51 5.32 20.45
CA LEU A 189 12.80 4.05 20.36
C LEU A 189 13.27 3.20 19.18
N ASP A 190 13.33 3.78 17.98
CA ASP A 190 13.81 3.08 16.78
C ASP A 190 14.24 4.09 15.69
N PRO A 191 15.56 4.33 15.52
CA PRO A 191 16.07 5.24 14.49
C PRO A 191 15.70 4.84 13.06
N HIS A 192 15.59 3.54 12.79
CA HIS A 192 15.27 3.05 11.46
C HIS A 192 13.82 3.34 11.11
N VAL A 193 12.87 3.09 12.02
CA VAL A 193 11.45 3.44 11.83
C VAL A 193 11.29 4.96 11.78
N ALA A 194 11.87 5.69 12.74
CA ALA A 194 11.77 7.14 12.83
C ALA A 194 12.28 7.82 11.55
N GLY A 195 13.33 7.27 10.94
CA GLY A 195 13.89 7.73 9.68
C GLY A 195 12.96 7.54 8.47
N GLN A 196 12.12 6.50 8.46
CA GLN A 196 11.28 6.13 7.31
C GLN A 196 9.89 6.79 7.31
N VAL A 197 9.36 7.14 8.49
CA VAL A 197 8.04 7.79 8.58
C VAL A 197 8.15 9.27 8.17
N PRO A 198 7.29 9.77 7.26
CA PRO A 198 7.28 11.18 6.88
C PRO A 198 6.50 12.02 7.90
N TRP A 199 7.16 12.49 8.96
CA TRP A 199 6.55 13.20 10.09
C TRP A 199 6.03 14.63 9.82
N SER A 200 6.08 15.14 8.58
CA SER A 200 5.68 16.52 8.29
C SER A 200 4.16 16.71 8.36
N ARG A 201 3.73 17.94 8.67
CA ARG A 201 2.30 18.34 8.67
C ARG A 201 1.59 17.92 7.38
N GLN A 202 2.18 18.21 6.22
CA GLN A 202 1.60 17.87 4.92
C GLN A 202 1.50 16.36 4.70
N SER A 203 2.46 15.59 5.24
CA SER A 203 2.45 14.14 5.11
C SER A 203 1.39 13.49 6.01
N MET A 204 1.23 13.97 7.24
CA MET A 204 0.19 13.51 8.15
C MET A 204 -1.21 13.86 7.65
N SER A 205 -1.40 15.05 7.08
CA SER A 205 -2.66 15.43 6.44
C SER A 205 -2.99 14.56 5.21
N ARG A 206 -2.00 14.26 4.36
CA ARG A 206 -2.18 13.30 3.26
C ARG A 206 -2.52 11.91 3.78
N HIS A 207 -1.81 11.42 4.79
CA HIS A 207 -2.07 10.10 5.39
C HIS A 207 -3.46 10.02 6.00
N LEU A 208 -3.95 11.09 6.65
CA LEU A 208 -5.32 11.15 7.14
C LEU A 208 -6.33 10.99 6.00
N ASN A 209 -6.13 11.68 4.87
CA ASN A 209 -7.01 11.51 3.70
C ASN A 209 -6.96 10.09 3.15
N ASP A 210 -5.77 9.49 3.05
CA ASP A 210 -5.61 8.10 2.58
C ASP A 210 -6.35 7.12 3.50
N VAL A 211 -6.17 7.27 4.83
CA VAL A 211 -6.89 6.47 5.85
C VAL A 211 -8.39 6.70 5.76
N TYR A 212 -8.84 7.95 5.64
CA TYR A 212 -10.26 8.28 5.49
C TYR A 212 -10.87 7.58 4.28
N HIS A 213 -10.24 7.65 3.09
CA HIS A 213 -10.76 6.99 1.90
C HIS A 213 -10.75 5.47 2.01
N ALA A 214 -9.70 4.89 2.62
CA ALA A 214 -9.65 3.45 2.88
C ALA A 214 -10.81 3.01 3.81
N LYS A 215 -11.03 3.72 4.92
CA LYS A 215 -12.13 3.42 5.86
C LYS A 215 -13.50 3.72 5.23
N LYS A 216 -13.64 4.76 4.41
CA LYS A 216 -14.87 5.04 3.64
C LYS A 216 -15.23 3.87 2.74
N SER A 217 -14.25 3.32 2.02
CA SER A 217 -14.46 2.12 1.18
C SER A 217 -14.93 0.92 2.00
N ILE A 218 -14.34 0.69 3.18
CA ILE A 218 -14.76 -0.38 4.10
C ILE A 218 -16.22 -0.17 4.53
N VAL A 219 -16.59 1.03 4.99
CA VAL A 219 -17.98 1.35 5.37
C VAL A 219 -18.93 1.18 4.19
N GLY A 220 -18.54 1.59 2.98
CA GLY A 220 -19.32 1.37 1.76
C GLY A 220 -19.57 -0.13 1.49
N GLN A 221 -18.55 -0.97 1.70
CA GLN A 221 -18.69 -2.42 1.60
C GLN A 221 -19.62 -2.97 2.68
N GLU A 222 -19.50 -2.52 3.93
CA GLU A 222 -20.40 -2.91 5.02
C GLU A 222 -21.87 -2.61 4.68
N LEU A 223 -22.15 -1.41 4.17
CA LEU A 223 -23.49 -0.99 3.77
C LEU A 223 -24.02 -1.83 2.59
N SER A 224 -23.19 -2.09 1.57
CA SER A 224 -23.57 -2.93 0.43
C SER A 224 -23.92 -4.37 0.82
N HIS A 225 -23.46 -4.79 1.99
CA HIS A 225 -23.61 -6.13 2.54
C HIS A 225 -24.56 -6.20 3.73
N ALA A 226 -25.29 -5.12 4.02
CA ALA A 226 -26.28 -5.07 5.08
C ALA A 226 -27.36 -6.14 4.86
N LEU A 227 -27.70 -6.89 5.92
CA LEU A 227 -28.77 -7.89 5.88
C LEU A 227 -30.15 -7.26 5.93
N THR A 228 -30.28 -6.11 6.60
CA THR A 228 -31.54 -5.37 6.73
C THR A 228 -31.58 -4.17 5.79
N LYS A 229 -32.77 -3.56 5.69
CA LYS A 229 -32.85 -2.17 5.22
C LYS A 229 -31.96 -1.29 6.09
N ILE A 230 -31.31 -0.32 5.45
CA ILE A 230 -30.49 0.69 6.13
C ILE A 230 -31.42 1.81 6.55
N HIS A 231 -31.50 2.06 7.86
CA HIS A 231 -32.28 3.15 8.43
C HIS A 231 -31.37 4.36 8.62
N LEU A 232 -31.79 5.53 8.15
CA LEU A 232 -31.04 6.77 8.28
C LEU A 232 -31.56 7.61 9.45
N GLY A 233 -30.66 7.98 10.35
CA GLY A 233 -30.88 8.95 11.41
C GLY A 233 -30.26 10.30 11.05
N PHE A 234 -30.96 11.38 11.38
CA PHE A 234 -30.49 12.75 11.17
C PHE A 234 -30.40 13.45 12.50
N ASP A 235 -29.22 13.98 12.82
CA ASP A 235 -29.01 14.82 13.99
C ASP A 235 -28.57 16.22 13.55
N LEU A 236 -29.22 17.24 14.09
CA LEU A 236 -29.02 18.63 13.69
C LEU A 236 -28.77 19.51 14.91
N TRP A 237 -27.66 20.24 14.87
CA TRP A 237 -27.32 21.18 15.92
C TRP A 237 -26.58 22.39 15.36
N THR A 238 -26.55 23.45 16.16
CA THR A 238 -25.71 24.62 15.90
C THR A 238 -24.54 24.58 16.87
N SER A 239 -23.32 24.51 16.34
CA SER A 239 -22.10 24.56 17.16
C SER A 239 -21.96 25.92 17.86
N PRO A 240 -21.17 26.02 18.95
CA PRO A 240 -20.89 27.28 19.63
C PRO A 240 -20.31 28.37 18.69
N ASN A 241 -19.62 27.95 17.63
CA ASN A 241 -19.09 28.83 16.59
C ASN A 241 -20.13 29.26 15.55
N ARG A 242 -21.43 29.00 15.82
CA ARG A 242 -22.59 29.34 14.98
C ARG A 242 -22.61 28.65 13.61
N TYR A 243 -21.97 27.48 13.51
CA TYR A 243 -22.15 26.61 12.35
C TYR A 243 -23.32 25.67 12.62
N ALA A 244 -24.36 25.74 11.79
CA ALA A 244 -25.38 24.70 11.71
C ALA A 244 -24.77 23.45 11.05
N ILE A 245 -24.97 22.30 11.67
CA ILE A 245 -24.38 21.02 11.29
C ILE A 245 -25.48 19.97 11.25
N MET A 246 -25.44 19.11 10.23
CA MET A 246 -26.28 17.93 10.11
C MET A 246 -25.38 16.69 10.05
N ALA A 247 -25.55 15.79 11.00
CA ALA A 247 -25.01 14.45 10.97
C ALA A 247 -26.02 13.48 10.35
N VAL A 248 -25.53 12.63 9.45
CA VAL A 248 -26.30 11.54 8.84
C VAL A 248 -25.71 10.23 9.33
N THR A 249 -26.52 9.43 10.00
CA THR A 249 -26.12 8.14 10.59
C THR A 249 -26.90 7.02 9.94
N ALA A 250 -26.25 5.88 9.70
CA ALA A 250 -26.86 4.67 9.19
C ALA A 250 -26.90 3.60 10.27
N HIS A 251 -28.05 2.94 10.38
CA HIS A 251 -28.31 1.83 11.28
C HIS A 251 -28.75 0.61 10.48
N PHE A 252 -28.08 -0.52 10.68
CA PHE A 252 -28.34 -1.76 9.94
C PHE A 252 -27.80 -2.98 10.69
N LEU A 253 -28.23 -4.19 10.29
CA LEU A 253 -27.56 -5.43 10.69
C LEU A 253 -26.51 -5.82 9.65
N ASP A 254 -25.29 -6.10 10.09
CA ASP A 254 -24.23 -6.62 9.23
C ASP A 254 -24.44 -8.10 8.87
N ARG A 255 -23.51 -8.67 8.10
CA ARG A 255 -23.55 -10.09 7.67
C ARG A 255 -23.57 -11.09 8.82
N GLN A 256 -23.08 -10.69 9.98
CA GLN A 256 -23.07 -11.51 11.20
C GLN A 256 -24.38 -11.34 11.99
N GLY A 257 -25.33 -10.55 11.50
CA GLY A 257 -26.58 -10.22 12.19
C GLY A 257 -26.39 -9.25 13.35
N SER A 258 -25.22 -8.60 13.46
CA SER A 258 -24.92 -7.66 14.53
C SER A 258 -25.34 -6.25 14.13
N HIS A 259 -25.92 -5.51 15.10
CA HIS A 259 -26.32 -4.12 14.88
C HIS A 259 -25.10 -3.20 14.72
N GLN A 260 -25.09 -2.47 13.62
CA GLN A 260 -24.05 -1.49 13.29
C GLN A 260 -24.64 -0.08 13.23
N THR A 261 -23.88 0.88 13.76
CA THR A 261 -24.11 2.32 13.57
C THR A 261 -22.90 2.91 12.86
N ARG A 262 -23.13 3.69 11.79
CA ARG A 262 -22.07 4.38 11.05
C ARG A 262 -22.45 5.83 10.77
N LEU A 263 -21.55 6.77 11.07
CA LEU A 263 -21.69 8.16 10.63
C LEU A 263 -21.31 8.23 9.14
N LEU A 264 -22.27 8.55 8.28
CA LEU A 264 -22.08 8.65 6.83
C LEU A 264 -21.62 10.03 6.42
N ALA A 265 -22.16 11.07 7.05
CA ALA A 265 -21.83 12.43 6.72
C ALA A 265 -21.93 13.35 7.93
N LEU A 266 -21.07 14.35 7.96
CA LEU A 266 -21.14 15.50 8.86
C LEU A 266 -21.05 16.76 7.99
N ARG A 267 -22.19 17.38 7.73
CA ARG A 267 -22.30 18.47 6.75
C ARG A 267 -22.65 19.77 7.44
N ARG A 268 -22.09 20.87 6.93
CA ARG A 268 -22.56 22.19 7.32
C ARG A 268 -23.91 22.43 6.65
N GLN A 269 -24.93 22.69 7.45
CA GLN A 269 -26.24 23.12 6.96
C GLN A 269 -26.19 24.61 6.64
N LEU A 270 -26.65 24.98 5.46
CA LEU A 270 -26.79 26.39 5.06
C LEU A 270 -28.28 26.78 5.08
N GLY A 271 -28.54 28.04 5.44
CA GLY A 271 -29.90 28.56 5.54
C GLY A 271 -30.66 28.08 6.79
N CYS A 272 -31.96 28.37 6.83
CA CYS A 272 -32.85 27.91 7.89
C CYS A 272 -33.00 26.38 7.84
N HIS A 273 -33.31 25.75 8.97
CA HIS A 273 -33.54 24.30 9.06
C HIS A 273 -34.92 23.89 8.51
N SER A 274 -35.28 24.39 7.32
CA SER A 274 -36.48 23.95 6.61
C SER A 274 -36.22 22.61 5.91
N GLY A 275 -37.27 21.83 5.70
CA GLY A 275 -37.16 20.52 5.05
C GLY A 275 -36.49 20.59 3.67
N GLU A 276 -36.75 21.65 2.90
CA GLU A 276 -36.13 21.87 1.59
C GLU A 276 -34.61 22.05 1.70
N ASN A 277 -34.15 22.89 2.64
CA ASN A 277 -32.72 23.15 2.81
C ASN A 277 -31.97 21.92 3.35
N LEU A 278 -32.63 21.11 4.19
CA LEU A 278 -32.07 19.84 4.65
C LEU A 278 -31.94 18.87 3.49
N ALA A 279 -32.98 18.73 2.67
CA ALA A 279 -32.97 17.88 1.49
C ALA A 279 -31.87 18.28 0.49
N CYS A 280 -31.69 19.58 0.22
CA CYS A 280 -30.59 20.06 -0.61
C CYS A 280 -29.22 19.65 -0.03
N THR A 281 -29.01 19.84 1.27
CA THR A 281 -27.73 19.50 1.93
C THR A 281 -27.44 18.00 1.89
N LEU A 282 -28.48 17.17 1.94
CA LEU A 282 -28.36 15.72 1.79
C LEU A 282 -27.98 15.31 0.36
N LEU A 283 -28.57 15.93 -0.67
CA LEU A 283 -28.37 15.54 -2.06
C LEU A 283 -27.05 16.06 -2.67
N GLU A 284 -26.47 17.13 -2.12
CA GLU A 284 -25.19 17.71 -2.59
C GLU A 284 -23.94 16.91 -2.17
N GLY A 285 -24.09 15.74 -1.54
CA GLY A 285 -22.97 14.93 -1.05
C GLY A 285 -22.89 13.56 -1.68
N ASP A 286 -21.75 13.22 -2.29
CA ASP A 286 -21.39 11.83 -2.54
C ASP A 286 -21.12 11.13 -1.19
N PHE A 287 -22.10 10.35 -0.71
CA PHE A 287 -21.99 9.54 0.51
C PHE A 287 -20.92 8.45 0.40
#